data_AF-A0A9P7FPZ9-F1
#
_entry.id   AF-A0A9P7FPZ9-F1
#
_cell.length_a   1.000
_cell.length_b   1.000
_cell.length_c   1.000
_cell.angle_alpha   90.00
_cell.angle_beta   90.00
_cell.angle_gamma   90.00
#
_symmetry.space_group_name_H-M   'P 1'
#
loop_
_entity.id
_entity.type
_entity.pdbx_description
1 polymer ?
#
loop_
_entity_poly.entity_id
_entity_poly.type
_entity_poly.pdbx_seq_one_letter_code
_entity_poly.pdbx_strand_id
1 'polypeptide(L)'
;MSGCGLEPEETEELWTSEVNYDLGEKLLFIDFNKEAELRQSTHIRAGQTTASKLAESHAQAKPKKSFEEIVPEEYHEFKETVFGKESFDELPPRRPWDHAIELVPGAKLQDCKVYPLTKDEQKQLDEFLDENLRTGRIRPSKSPAASP
;
A
#
# COMPACT_ATOMS: atom_id res chain seq x y z
N MET A 1 26.09 49.20 -43.84
CA MET A 1 25.43 49.32 -42.52
C MET A 1 24.03 48.77 -42.65
N SER A 2 23.78 47.55 -42.20
CA SER A 2 22.50 47.15 -41.63
C SER A 2 22.71 45.78 -40.99
N GLY A 3 22.99 45.78 -39.68
CA GLY A 3 22.99 44.57 -38.89
C GLY A 3 21.56 44.29 -38.48
N CYS A 4 21.00 43.17 -38.96
CA CYS A 4 19.81 42.59 -38.36
C CYS A 4 20.30 41.55 -37.34
N GLY A 5 20.28 41.93 -36.06
CA GLY A 5 20.29 40.96 -34.98
C GLY A 5 18.93 40.25 -34.95
N LEU A 6 18.95 38.93 -35.00
CA LEU A 6 17.82 38.08 -34.66
C LEU A 6 18.18 37.45 -33.30
N GLU A 7 17.68 38.04 -32.24
CA GLU A 7 17.60 37.37 -30.94
C GLU A 7 16.43 36.37 -31.00
N PRO A 8 16.63 35.08 -30.66
CA PRO A 8 15.51 34.18 -30.46
C PRO A 8 14.85 34.48 -29.11
N GLU A 9 13.57 34.86 -29.14
CA GLU A 9 12.72 34.91 -27.96
C GLU A 9 12.50 33.47 -27.43
N GLU A 10 13.31 33.09 -26.45
CA GLU A 10 13.04 31.94 -25.60
C GLU A 10 11.83 32.28 -24.73
N THR A 11 10.70 31.65 -25.03
CA THR A 11 9.51 31.70 -24.18
C THR A 11 9.79 30.86 -22.94
N GLU A 12 10.09 31.54 -21.83
CA GLU A 12 10.13 30.91 -20.52
C GLU A 12 8.73 30.39 -20.17
N GLU A 13 8.50 29.11 -20.41
CA GLU A 13 7.35 28.38 -19.90
C GLU A 13 7.47 28.34 -18.36
N LEU A 14 6.80 29.32 -17.75
CA LEU A 14 6.48 29.41 -16.34
C LEU A 14 5.85 28.09 -15.85
N TRP A 15 6.69 27.21 -15.30
CA TRP A 15 6.26 26.04 -14.52
C TRP A 15 5.63 26.51 -13.20
N THR A 16 4.40 26.99 -13.28
CA THR A 16 3.50 27.13 -12.12
C THR A 16 2.22 26.36 -12.41
N SER A 17 2.35 25.03 -12.43
CA SER A 17 1.20 24.18 -12.18
C SER A 17 1.30 23.68 -10.75
N GLU A 18 0.27 23.99 -9.95
CA GLU A 18 0.01 23.34 -8.68
C GLU A 18 -0.24 21.86 -8.96
N VAL A 19 0.84 21.07 -8.99
CA VAL A 19 0.75 19.62 -9.03
C VAL A 19 0.35 19.18 -7.63
N ASN A 20 -0.77 18.47 -7.51
CA ASN A 20 -1.21 17.92 -6.23
C ASN A 20 -0.29 16.72 -5.90
N TYR A 21 0.60 16.90 -4.91
CA TYR A 21 1.66 15.93 -4.59
C TYR A 21 1.22 14.92 -3.53
N ASP A 22 1.48 13.65 -3.76
CA ASP A 22 1.27 12.59 -2.77
C ASP A 22 2.32 12.67 -1.64
N LEU A 23 1.90 12.39 -0.40
CA LEU A 23 2.68 12.58 0.83
C LEU A 23 4.01 11.81 0.86
N GLY A 24 4.16 10.78 0.02
CA GLY A 24 5.38 9.97 -0.10
C GLY A 24 6.55 10.62 -0.85
N GLU A 25 6.38 11.81 -1.45
CA GLU A 25 7.40 12.47 -2.25
C GLU A 25 8.24 13.52 -1.49
N LYS A 26 8.03 13.67 -0.17
CA LYS A 26 8.72 14.66 0.67
C LYS A 26 9.55 13.98 1.75
N LEU A 27 10.87 14.19 1.72
CA LEU A 27 11.75 13.86 2.86
C LEU A 27 11.87 15.06 3.79
N LEU A 28 11.53 14.85 5.06
CA LEU A 28 11.77 15.81 6.13
C LEU A 28 13.19 15.58 6.67
N PHE A 29 14.10 16.51 6.39
CA PHE A 29 15.43 16.52 6.99
C PHE A 29 15.46 17.49 8.17
N ILE A 30 15.84 17.01 9.35
CA ILE A 30 16.06 17.85 10.54
C ILE A 30 17.57 17.96 10.73
N ASP A 31 18.15 19.13 10.44
CA ASP A 31 19.56 19.42 10.69
C ASP A 31 19.74 19.87 12.15
N PHE A 32 20.41 19.06 12.98
CA PHE A 32 20.61 19.33 14.41
C PHE A 32 21.75 20.34 14.69
N ASN A 33 22.49 20.77 13.67
CA ASN A 33 23.67 21.64 13.84
C ASN A 33 23.45 23.10 13.37
N LYS A 34 22.25 23.45 12.91
CA LYS A 34 21.85 24.83 12.64
C LYS A 34 20.52 25.10 13.32
N GLU A 35 20.47 26.19 14.09
CA GLU A 35 19.25 26.64 14.77
C GLU A 35 18.05 26.59 13.83
N ALA A 36 17.10 25.71 14.17
CA ALA A 36 15.67 25.73 13.89
C ALA A 36 15.17 26.51 12.66
N GLU A 37 15.77 26.30 11.49
CA GLU A 37 15.15 26.63 10.21
C GLU A 37 14.84 25.34 9.48
N LEU A 38 13.53 25.13 9.24
CA LEU A 38 12.98 24.10 8.36
C LEU A 38 13.46 24.38 6.92
N ARG A 39 14.73 24.07 6.63
CA ARG A 39 15.31 24.34 5.32
C ARG A 39 14.82 23.28 4.34
N GLN A 40 13.84 23.71 3.55
CA GLN A 40 13.46 23.24 2.22
C GLN A 40 13.48 21.71 2.08
N SER A 41 12.28 21.12 2.14
CA SER A 41 12.05 19.74 1.71
C SER A 41 12.70 19.51 0.34
N THR A 42 13.67 18.60 0.27
CA THR A 42 14.27 18.21 -1.01
C THR A 42 13.29 17.28 -1.72
N HIS A 43 12.96 17.62 -2.97
CA HIS A 43 12.16 16.76 -3.82
C HIS A 43 13.03 15.58 -4.28
N ILE A 44 12.64 14.37 -3.91
CA ILE A 44 13.18 13.15 -4.49
C ILE A 44 12.04 12.52 -5.29
N ARG A 45 12.26 12.29 -6.59
CA ARG A 45 11.38 11.46 -7.43
C ARG A 45 11.53 9.99 -7.00
N ALA A 46 11.06 9.67 -5.80
CA ALA A 46 11.07 8.33 -5.24
C ALA A 46 9.86 7.50 -5.72
N GLY A 47 8.83 8.15 -6.28
CA GLY A 47 7.55 7.51 -6.58
C GLY A 47 7.61 6.48 -7.70
N GLN A 48 8.07 6.84 -8.90
CA GLN A 48 8.04 5.94 -10.06
C GLN A 48 9.10 6.32 -11.09
N THR A 49 9.82 5.31 -11.58
CA THR A 49 10.73 5.51 -12.72
C THR A 49 9.94 5.70 -14.01
N THR A 50 10.55 6.30 -15.04
CA THR A 50 9.95 6.35 -16.40
C THR A 50 9.59 4.95 -16.91
N ALA A 51 10.42 3.95 -16.57
CA ALA A 51 10.13 2.56 -16.85
C ALA A 51 8.89 2.05 -16.12
N SER A 52 8.68 2.39 -14.85
CA SER A 52 7.46 2.05 -14.09
C SER A 52 6.21 2.64 -14.73
N LYS A 53 6.25 3.93 -15.11
CA LYS A 53 5.13 4.59 -15.81
C LYS A 53 4.84 3.97 -17.16
N LEU A 54 5.89 3.57 -17.89
CA LEU A 54 5.74 2.87 -19.17
C LEU A 54 5.14 1.46 -18.98
N ALA A 55 5.57 0.74 -17.95
CA ALA A 55 5.02 -0.57 -17.61
C ALA A 55 3.55 -0.48 -17.18
N GLU A 56 3.18 0.53 -16.39
CA GLU A 56 1.80 0.77 -15.96
C GLU A 56 0.91 1.16 -17.12
N SER A 57 1.31 2.11 -17.97
CA SER A 57 0.55 2.48 -19.16
C SER A 57 0.38 1.29 -20.12
N HIS A 58 1.42 0.48 -20.30
CA HIS A 58 1.32 -0.75 -21.09
C HIS A 58 0.41 -1.81 -20.44
N ALA A 59 0.41 -1.95 -19.11
CA ALA A 59 -0.49 -2.85 -18.40
C ALA A 59 -1.95 -2.38 -18.47
N GLN A 60 -2.20 -1.06 -18.39
CA GLN A 60 -3.53 -0.48 -18.53
C GLN A 60 -4.06 -0.55 -19.97
N ALA A 61 -3.17 -0.46 -20.97
CA ALA A 61 -3.53 -0.58 -22.38
C ALA A 61 -3.89 -2.01 -22.79
N LYS A 62 -3.43 -3.02 -22.05
CA LYS A 62 -3.82 -4.42 -22.30
C LYS A 62 -5.29 -4.62 -21.90
N PRO A 63 -6.12 -5.26 -22.74
CA PRO A 63 -7.48 -5.58 -22.37
C PRO A 63 -7.46 -6.52 -21.16
N LYS A 64 -8.35 -6.26 -20.19
CA LYS A 64 -8.57 -7.16 -19.07
C LYS A 64 -9.15 -8.46 -19.61
N LYS A 65 -8.35 -9.54 -19.56
CA LYS A 65 -8.80 -10.88 -19.93
C LYS A 65 -9.87 -11.35 -18.96
N SER A 66 -10.86 -12.08 -19.46
CA SER A 66 -11.88 -12.70 -18.60
C SER A 66 -11.26 -13.84 -17.80
N PHE A 67 -11.89 -14.23 -16.68
CA PHE A 67 -11.47 -15.38 -15.88
C PHE A 67 -11.31 -16.64 -16.75
N GLU A 68 -12.23 -16.85 -17.69
CA GLU A 68 -12.26 -18.01 -18.59
C GLU A 68 -11.08 -18.07 -19.57
N GLU A 69 -10.49 -16.92 -19.91
CA GLU A 69 -9.32 -16.84 -20.79
C GLU A 69 -8.00 -17.03 -20.02
N ILE A 70 -8.00 -16.71 -18.72
CA ILE A 70 -6.82 -16.82 -17.85
C ILE A 70 -6.70 -18.23 -17.27
N VAL A 71 -7.84 -18.83 -16.93
CA VAL A 71 -7.93 -20.06 -16.16
C VAL A 71 -8.35 -21.20 -17.09
N PRO A 72 -7.68 -22.37 -17.03
CA PRO A 72 -8.08 -23.55 -17.79
C PRO A 72 -9.53 -23.99 -17.52
N GLU A 73 -10.18 -24.59 -18.52
CA GLU A 73 -11.60 -24.99 -18.49
C GLU A 73 -11.92 -25.90 -17.30
N GLU A 74 -10.98 -26.74 -16.85
CA GLU A 74 -11.19 -27.67 -15.73
C GLU A 74 -11.50 -26.96 -14.41
N TYR A 75 -11.15 -25.67 -14.28
CA TYR A 75 -11.37 -24.91 -13.05
C TYR A 75 -12.54 -23.94 -13.13
N HIS A 76 -13.24 -23.87 -14.27
CA HIS A 76 -14.37 -22.95 -14.44
C HIS A 76 -15.54 -23.30 -13.51
N GLU A 77 -15.71 -24.58 -13.16
CA GLU A 77 -16.71 -25.02 -12.19
C GLU A 77 -16.47 -24.48 -10.77
N PHE A 78 -15.22 -24.18 -10.41
CA PHE A 78 -14.84 -23.67 -9.10
C PHE A 78 -14.84 -22.14 -9.02
N LYS A 79 -15.16 -21.44 -10.11
CA LYS A 79 -15.14 -19.99 -10.19
C LYS A 79 -15.92 -19.34 -9.04
N GLU A 80 -17.15 -19.79 -8.81
CA GLU A 80 -17.98 -19.24 -7.73
C GLU A 80 -17.75 -19.95 -6.39
N THR A 81 -17.53 -21.27 -6.41
CA THR A 81 -17.40 -22.07 -5.17
C THR A 81 -16.09 -21.80 -4.43
N VAL A 82 -14.96 -21.69 -5.13
CA VAL A 82 -13.61 -21.57 -4.53
C VAL A 82 -13.02 -20.19 -4.73
N PHE A 83 -13.22 -19.59 -5.91
CA PHE A 83 -12.65 -18.28 -6.26
C PHE A 83 -13.65 -17.12 -6.09
N GLY A 84 -14.88 -17.42 -5.67
CA GLY A 84 -15.91 -16.42 -5.39
C GLY A 84 -15.58 -15.61 -4.14
N LYS A 85 -15.95 -14.33 -4.16
CA LYS A 85 -15.72 -13.45 -3.00
C LYS A 85 -16.49 -13.91 -1.77
N GLU A 86 -17.72 -14.38 -1.97
CA GLU A 86 -18.60 -14.80 -0.88
C GLU A 86 -18.08 -16.04 -0.15
N SER A 87 -17.59 -17.04 -0.89
CA SER A 87 -17.00 -18.23 -0.29
C SER A 87 -15.65 -17.96 0.35
N PHE A 88 -14.87 -17.02 -0.20
CA PHE A 88 -13.62 -16.58 0.42
C PHE A 88 -13.86 -15.96 1.80
N ASP A 89 -14.96 -15.23 1.98
CA ASP A 89 -15.31 -14.53 3.21
C ASP A 89 -15.68 -15.44 4.38
N GLU A 90 -15.98 -16.71 4.12
CA GLU A 90 -16.35 -17.67 5.15
C GLU A 90 -15.15 -18.54 5.57
N LEU A 91 -14.90 -18.63 6.88
CA LEU A 91 -13.87 -19.54 7.39
C LEU A 91 -14.35 -21.00 7.30
N PRO A 92 -13.48 -21.93 6.86
CA PRO A 92 -13.83 -23.34 6.86
C PRO A 92 -14.11 -23.84 8.28
N PRO A 93 -14.97 -24.87 8.44
CA PRO A 93 -15.28 -25.43 9.74
C PRO A 93 -14.03 -26.04 10.38
N ARG A 94 -13.94 -25.91 11.71
CA ARG A 94 -12.87 -26.51 12.50
C ARG A 94 -12.86 -28.03 12.33
N ARG A 95 -11.67 -28.59 12.15
CA ARG A 95 -11.46 -30.01 11.91
C ARG A 95 -10.62 -30.63 13.04
N PRO A 96 -10.70 -31.95 13.26
CA PRO A 96 -9.90 -32.60 14.31
C PRO A 96 -8.39 -32.60 14.02
N TRP A 97 -7.99 -32.28 12.78
CA TRP A 97 -6.60 -32.07 12.36
C TRP A 97 -6.19 -30.60 12.31
N ASP A 98 -6.95 -29.70 12.95
CA ASP A 98 -6.50 -28.33 13.18
C ASP A 98 -5.18 -28.33 13.99
N HIS A 99 -4.18 -27.60 13.53
CA HIS A 99 -2.90 -27.52 14.23
C HIS A 99 -3.04 -26.76 15.57
N ALA A 100 -2.60 -27.39 16.65
CA ALA A 100 -2.38 -26.72 17.92
C ALA A 100 -0.91 -26.27 18.02
N ILE A 101 -0.68 -25.07 18.55
CA ILE A 101 0.66 -24.58 18.88
C ILE A 101 0.92 -24.91 20.34
N GLU A 102 1.71 -25.95 20.59
CA GLU A 102 2.12 -26.34 21.94
C GLU A 102 3.26 -25.43 22.43
N LEU A 103 3.07 -24.83 23.60
CA LEU A 103 4.09 -23.99 24.23
C LEU A 103 5.09 -24.87 24.99
N VAL A 104 6.37 -24.50 24.92
CA VAL A 104 7.40 -25.10 25.78
C VAL A 104 7.05 -24.82 27.25
N PRO A 105 7.13 -25.82 28.15
CA PRO A 105 6.85 -25.62 29.57
C PRO A 105 7.68 -24.48 30.16
N GLY A 106 7.02 -23.52 30.81
CA GLY A 106 7.68 -22.35 31.41
C GLY A 106 7.99 -21.20 30.45
N ALA A 107 7.55 -21.27 29.18
CA ALA A 107 7.69 -20.17 28.24
C ALA A 107 7.00 -18.89 28.74
N LYS A 108 7.72 -17.76 28.72
CA LYS A 108 7.21 -16.45 29.10
C LYS A 108 6.66 -15.72 27.88
N LEU A 109 5.35 -15.55 27.83
CA LEU A 109 4.68 -14.77 26.79
C LEU A 109 5.02 -13.29 26.96
N GLN A 110 5.28 -12.62 25.84
CA GLN A 110 5.64 -11.20 25.82
C GLN A 110 4.40 -10.36 25.49
N ASP A 111 4.17 -9.33 26.30
CA ASP A 111 3.25 -8.25 25.97
C ASP A 111 4.08 -7.11 25.37
N CYS A 112 3.69 -6.65 24.18
CA CYS A 112 4.42 -5.66 23.41
C CYS A 112 3.57 -4.42 23.19
N LYS A 113 4.20 -3.24 23.26
CA LYS A 113 3.52 -1.97 23.04
C LYS A 113 3.28 -1.74 21.55
N VAL A 114 2.05 -1.33 21.21
CA VAL A 114 1.66 -0.91 19.85
C VAL A 114 2.44 0.33 19.41
N TYR A 115 2.97 0.32 18.19
CA TYR A 115 3.62 1.49 17.61
C TYR A 115 2.60 2.60 17.32
N PRO A 116 2.95 3.87 17.53
CA PRO A 116 2.06 4.95 17.16
C PRO A 116 1.90 4.99 15.63
N LEU A 117 0.65 4.95 15.17
CA LEU A 117 0.30 5.07 13.75
C LEU A 117 -0.01 6.53 13.41
N THR A 118 0.25 6.90 12.16
CA THR A 118 -0.24 8.15 11.57
C THR A 118 -1.76 8.08 11.36
N LYS A 119 -2.41 9.22 11.08
CA LYS A 119 -3.87 9.27 10.90
C LYS A 119 -4.36 8.42 9.73
N ASP A 120 -3.60 8.40 8.64
CA ASP A 120 -3.98 7.66 7.43
C ASP A 120 -3.79 6.16 7.63
N GLU A 121 -2.70 5.75 8.28
CA GLU A 121 -2.47 4.36 8.68
C GLU A 121 -3.53 3.86 9.67
N GLN A 122 -3.92 4.69 10.64
CA GLN A 122 -4.97 4.34 11.59
C GLN A 122 -6.30 4.12 10.88
N LYS A 123 -6.65 4.98 9.91
CA LYS A 123 -7.88 4.82 9.13
C LYS A 123 -7.90 3.50 8.36
N GLN A 124 -6.78 3.15 7.72
CA GLN A 124 -6.65 1.87 7.02
C GLN A 124 -6.73 0.67 7.97
N LEU A 125 -6.13 0.79 9.16
CA LEU A 125 -6.23 -0.25 10.19
C LEU A 125 -7.68 -0.43 10.66
N ASP A 126 -8.41 0.66 10.90
CA ASP A 126 -9.80 0.61 11.34
C ASP A 126 -10.70 -0.06 10.28
N GLU A 127 -10.55 0.30 9.00
CA GLU A 127 -11.27 -0.34 7.89
C GLU A 127 -10.96 -1.85 7.81
N PHE A 128 -9.69 -2.22 7.98
CA PHE A 128 -9.26 -3.62 7.99
C PHE A 128 -9.86 -4.40 9.17
N LEU A 129 -9.87 -3.81 10.38
CA LEU A 129 -10.43 -4.44 11.57
C LEU A 129 -11.94 -4.66 11.41
N ASP A 130 -12.67 -3.66 10.91
CA ASP A 130 -14.11 -3.74 10.71
C ASP A 130 -14.49 -4.86 9.73
N GLU A 131 -13.78 -4.99 8.60
CA GLU A 131 -14.01 -6.05 7.62
C GLU A 131 -13.75 -7.45 8.20
N ASN A 132 -12.63 -7.61 8.93
CA ASN A 132 -12.23 -8.91 9.48
C ASN A 132 -13.07 -9.31 10.70
N LEU A 133 -13.57 -8.35 11.48
CA LEU A 133 -14.54 -8.58 12.55
C LEU A 133 -15.90 -8.97 11.97
N ARG A 134 -16.36 -8.26 10.93
CA ARG A 134 -17.63 -8.56 10.23
C ARG A 134 -17.63 -9.96 9.61
N THR A 135 -16.51 -10.37 9.01
CA THR A 135 -16.34 -11.71 8.42
C THR A 135 -16.01 -12.79 9.45
N GLY A 136 -15.77 -12.43 10.72
CA GLY A 136 -15.46 -13.39 11.79
C GLY A 136 -14.06 -14.00 11.70
N ARG A 137 -13.18 -13.45 10.86
CA ARG A 137 -11.77 -13.88 10.71
C ARG A 137 -10.95 -13.61 11.96
N ILE A 138 -11.22 -12.48 12.61
CA ILE A 138 -10.62 -12.11 13.89
C ILE A 138 -11.72 -11.97 14.93
N ARG A 139 -11.35 -12.09 16.20
CA ARG A 139 -12.25 -11.90 17.34
C ARG A 139 -11.51 -11.24 18.50
N PRO A 140 -12.19 -10.44 19.33
CA PRO A 140 -11.60 -9.93 20.55
C PRO A 140 -11.19 -11.09 21.46
N SER A 141 -9.99 -11.00 22.03
CA SER A 141 -9.46 -11.98 22.98
C SER A 141 -8.66 -11.27 24.08
N LYS A 142 -8.52 -11.94 25.23
CA LYS A 142 -7.68 -11.48 26.34
C LYS A 142 -6.45 -12.39 26.41
N SER A 143 -5.45 -12.07 25.59
CA SER A 143 -4.19 -12.82 25.53
C SER A 143 -3.14 -12.14 26.42
N PRO A 144 -2.32 -12.91 27.17
CA PRO A 144 -1.11 -12.38 27.82
C PRO A 144 0.05 -12.16 26.83
N ALA A 145 -0.11 -12.56 25.57
CA ALA A 145 0.84 -12.34 24.47
C ALA A 145 0.31 -11.29 23.49
N ALA A 146 1.16 -10.34 23.09
CA ALA A 146 0.86 -9.34 22.07
C ALA A 146 2.10 -9.05 21.19
N SER A 147 1.86 -8.66 19.94
CA SER A 147 2.88 -8.18 19.00
C SER A 147 2.31 -6.96 18.26
N PRO A 148 3.09 -5.87 18.12
CA PRO A 148 2.70 -4.69 17.37
C PRO A 148 2.85 -4.87 15.87
#